data_AF-A0A662SA84-F1
#
_entry.id   AF-A0A662SA84-F1
#
_cell.length_a   1.000
_cell.length_b   1.000
_cell.length_c   1.000
_cell.angle_alpha   90.00
_cell.angle_beta   90.00
_cell.angle_gamma   90.00
#
_symmetry.space_group_name_H-M   'P 1'
#
loop_
_entity.id
_entity.type
_entity.pdbx_description
1 polymer ?
#
loop_
_entity_poly.entity_id
_entity_poly.type
_entity_poly.pdbx_seq_one_letter_code
_entity_poly.pdbx_strand_id
1 'polypeptide(L)'
;MDLLEVARESFEKGRFWLACFSAHQAVELYLKGVLFKLAGTYPFTRDLRLLLESLAGDIQVPEGLVDVVDYLNPHYTASRYSLSMEYRKSNAKRCIEYAERIIAWVRENRQAAMIRRRREEVSSYKKLFDEFIEALKREYPHCTIILFGSRAVKRHRDSSDFDVAVVMEGSFDEIEMAAKMLRLRPRGIPIDLVVINRDSLDSEEVKILLRDSKVIYDGLGISKEF
;
A
#
# COMPACT_ATOMS: atom_id res chain seq x y z
N MET A 1 18.41 14.33 -1.78
CA MET A 1 17.31 14.74 -0.88
C MET A 1 17.02 13.54 0.00
N ASP A 2 17.22 13.64 1.31
CA ASP A 2 16.87 12.58 2.25
C ASP A 2 15.39 12.71 2.62
N LEU A 3 14.57 11.73 2.25
CA LEU A 3 13.12 11.79 2.49
C LEU A 3 12.75 11.55 3.96
N LEU A 4 13.60 10.88 4.75
CA LEU A 4 13.39 10.81 6.20
C LEU A 4 13.59 12.18 6.84
N GLU A 5 14.57 12.96 6.36
CA GLU A 5 14.77 14.34 6.80
C GLU A 5 13.55 15.20 6.45
N VAL A 6 13.04 15.11 5.21
CA VAL A 6 11.79 15.77 4.80
C VAL A 6 10.61 15.35 5.69
N ALA A 7 10.52 14.08 6.07
CA ALA A 7 9.48 13.60 6.97
C ALA A 7 9.57 14.23 8.36
N ARG A 8 10.78 14.32 8.94
CA ARG A 8 11.02 14.93 10.26
C ARG A 8 10.75 16.43 10.23
N GLU A 9 11.22 17.16 9.22
CA GLU A 9 10.92 18.58 9.08
C GLU A 9 9.42 18.85 8.93
N SER A 10 8.73 18.02 8.14
CA SER A 10 7.28 18.14 7.95
C SER A 10 6.53 17.89 9.26
N PHE A 11 7.01 16.95 10.07
CA PHE A 11 6.49 16.69 11.40
C PHE A 11 6.65 17.89 12.33
N GLU A 12 7.83 18.50 12.38
CA GLU A 12 8.11 19.70 13.19
C GLU A 12 7.23 20.89 12.76
N LYS A 13 6.97 21.02 11.46
CA LYS A 13 6.11 22.05 10.87
C LYS A 13 4.61 21.75 10.99
N GLY A 14 4.21 20.66 11.66
CA GLY A 14 2.80 20.26 11.82
C GLY A 14 2.13 19.72 10.56
N ARG A 15 2.89 19.44 9.50
CA ARG A 15 2.40 18.90 8.22
C ARG A 15 2.39 17.38 8.27
N PHE A 16 1.51 16.83 9.11
CA PHE A 16 1.52 15.39 9.45
C PHE A 16 1.26 14.46 8.26
N TRP A 17 0.35 14.82 7.34
CA TRP A 17 0.11 14.02 6.13
C TRP A 17 1.37 13.91 5.27
N LEU A 18 2.11 15.02 5.12
CA LEU A 18 3.35 15.07 4.34
C LEU A 18 4.48 14.31 5.03
N ALA A 19 4.51 14.32 6.36
CA ALA A 19 5.44 13.50 7.13
C ALA A 19 5.20 12.01 6.90
N CYS A 20 3.95 11.54 6.95
CA CYS A 20 3.59 10.15 6.65
C CYS A 20 3.93 9.76 5.19
N PHE A 21 3.57 10.60 4.23
CA PHE A 21 3.89 10.39 2.81
C PHE A 21 5.40 10.28 2.59
N SER A 22 6.17 11.21 3.15
CA SER A 22 7.62 11.25 3.00
C SER A 22 8.29 10.05 3.68
N ALA A 23 7.78 9.61 4.83
CA ALA A 23 8.26 8.40 5.51
C ALA A 23 8.06 7.14 4.65
N HIS A 24 6.88 6.98 4.03
CA HIS A 24 6.66 5.90 3.06
C HIS A 24 7.65 5.99 1.89
N GLN A 25 7.75 7.15 1.24
CA GLN A 25 8.62 7.34 0.08
C GLN A 25 10.10 7.11 0.41
N ALA A 26 10.54 7.45 1.64
CA ALA A 26 11.89 7.16 2.11
C ALA A 26 12.20 5.66 2.10
N VAL A 27 11.26 4.84 2.61
CA VAL A 27 11.40 3.38 2.60
C VAL A 27 11.37 2.83 1.18
N GLU A 28 10.42 3.28 0.35
CA GLU A 28 10.28 2.84 -1.04
C GLU A 28 11.58 3.03 -1.83
N LEU A 29 12.12 4.25 -1.81
CA LEU A 29 13.36 4.58 -2.53
C LEU A 29 14.57 3.85 -1.94
N TYR A 30 14.62 3.69 -0.62
CA TYR A 30 15.69 2.95 0.03
C TYR A 30 15.69 1.47 -0.40
N LEU A 31 14.54 0.79 -0.32
CA LEU A 31 14.39 -0.60 -0.75
C LEU A 31 14.75 -0.77 -2.24
N LYS A 32 14.22 0.11 -3.11
CA LYS A 32 14.54 0.09 -4.55
C LYS A 32 16.03 0.32 -4.81
N GLY A 33 16.67 1.23 -4.07
CA GLY A 33 18.09 1.49 -4.17
C GLY A 33 18.94 0.28 -3.78
N VAL A 34 18.58 -0.41 -2.68
CA VAL A 34 19.27 -1.64 -2.26
C VAL A 34 19.06 -2.76 -3.27
N LEU A 35 17.83 -2.99 -3.72
CA LEU A 35 17.53 -3.96 -4.78
C LEU A 35 18.33 -3.66 -6.05
N PHE A 36 18.33 -2.41 -6.52
CA PHE A 36 19.10 -2.03 -7.70
C PHE A 36 20.60 -2.30 -7.52
N LYS A 37 21.16 -1.99 -6.35
CA LYS A 37 22.58 -2.24 -6.06
C LYS A 37 22.92 -3.74 -6.05
N LEU A 38 22.03 -4.59 -5.54
CA LEU A 38 22.26 -6.04 -5.44
C LEU A 38 21.94 -6.78 -6.75
N ALA A 39 21.05 -6.24 -7.58
CA ALA A 39 20.38 -6.98 -8.65
C ALA A 39 20.49 -6.36 -10.05
N GLY A 40 20.80 -5.07 -10.11
CA GLY A 40 20.62 -4.24 -11.30
C GLY A 40 19.15 -3.95 -11.66
N THR A 41 18.17 -4.36 -10.84
CA THR A 41 16.74 -4.14 -11.10
C THR A 41 15.90 -4.19 -9.81
N TYR A 42 14.63 -3.81 -9.89
CA TYR A 42 13.68 -3.88 -8.78
C TYR A 42 12.23 -4.04 -9.27
N PRO A 43 11.30 -4.43 -8.38
CA PRO A 43 9.89 -4.33 -8.65
C PRO A 43 9.38 -2.92 -8.93
N PHE A 44 8.85 -2.71 -10.14
CA PHE A 44 8.13 -1.50 -10.49
C PHE A 44 6.75 -1.48 -9.83
N THR A 45 6.79 -1.41 -8.51
CA THR A 45 5.66 -1.36 -7.59
C THR A 45 5.92 -0.29 -6.54
N ARG A 46 4.88 0.11 -5.81
CA ARG A 46 5.01 0.98 -4.64
C ARG A 46 4.78 0.24 -3.33
N ASP A 47 4.33 -0.99 -3.45
CA ASP A 47 4.10 -1.92 -2.36
C ASP A 47 5.39 -2.21 -1.59
N LEU A 48 5.51 -1.61 -0.41
CA LEU A 48 6.66 -1.77 0.47
C LEU A 48 6.85 -3.23 0.89
N ARG A 49 5.76 -4.00 0.99
CA ARG A 49 5.83 -5.41 1.37
C ARG A 49 6.43 -6.24 0.26
N LEU A 50 5.99 -6.04 -0.98
CA LEU A 50 6.56 -6.76 -2.12
C LEU A 50 8.04 -6.40 -2.33
N LEU A 51 8.40 -5.13 -2.15
CA LEU A 51 9.81 -4.69 -2.21
C LEU A 51 10.65 -5.34 -1.10
N LEU A 52 10.13 -5.39 0.12
CA LEU A 52 10.82 -6.01 1.26
C LEU A 52 10.95 -7.53 1.09
N GLU A 53 9.88 -8.21 0.66
CA GLU A 53 9.90 -9.65 0.37
C GLU A 53 10.91 -9.98 -0.74
N SER A 54 10.97 -9.15 -1.79
CA SER A 54 11.95 -9.28 -2.88
C SER A 54 13.39 -9.13 -2.41
N LEU A 55 13.62 -8.29 -1.39
CA LEU A 55 14.93 -8.08 -0.79
C LEU A 55 15.29 -9.16 0.22
N ALA A 56 14.32 -9.66 0.98
CA ALA A 56 14.56 -10.69 1.99
C ALA A 56 14.93 -12.03 1.35
N GLY A 57 14.39 -12.34 0.17
CA GLY A 57 14.61 -13.63 -0.48
C GLY A 57 14.13 -14.77 0.42
N ASP A 58 15.05 -15.65 0.83
CA ASP A 58 14.74 -16.74 1.76
C ASP A 58 14.80 -16.33 3.25
N ILE A 59 15.23 -15.10 3.56
CA ILE A 59 15.23 -14.59 4.94
C ILE A 59 13.79 -14.37 5.39
N GLN A 60 13.44 -14.96 6.53
CA GLN A 60 12.15 -14.72 7.14
C GLN A 60 12.09 -13.30 7.71
N VAL A 61 11.25 -12.45 7.11
CA VAL A 61 10.92 -11.13 7.66
C VAL A 61 10.15 -11.34 8.98
N PRO A 62 10.58 -10.72 10.11
CA PRO A 62 9.87 -10.82 11.37
C PRO A 62 8.42 -10.33 11.26
N GLU A 63 7.48 -11.02 11.89
CA GLU A 63 6.05 -10.67 11.86
C GLU A 63 5.79 -9.23 12.35
N GLY A 64 6.47 -8.82 13.43
CA GLY A 64 6.38 -7.44 13.92
C GLY A 64 6.96 -6.37 12.97
N LEU A 65 7.73 -6.76 11.94
CA LEU A 65 8.16 -5.85 10.88
C LEU A 65 7.18 -5.86 9.70
N VAL A 66 6.57 -7.00 9.43
CA VAL A 66 5.46 -7.12 8.47
C VAL A 66 4.32 -6.18 8.86
N ASP A 67 3.92 -6.15 10.13
CA ASP A 67 2.90 -5.23 10.64
C ASP A 67 3.26 -3.76 10.44
N VAL A 68 4.53 -3.43 10.67
CA VAL A 68 5.09 -2.09 10.48
C VAL A 68 4.98 -1.66 9.01
N VAL A 69 5.27 -2.57 8.09
CA VAL A 69 5.16 -2.33 6.65
C VAL A 69 3.71 -2.19 6.21
N ASP A 70 2.82 -3.11 6.63
CA ASP A 70 1.41 -3.08 6.25
C ASP A 70 0.68 -1.84 6.82
N TYR A 71 1.15 -1.28 7.95
CA TYR A 71 0.68 0.03 8.44
C TYR A 71 1.22 1.19 7.62
N LEU A 72 2.50 1.16 7.21
CA LEU A 72 3.11 2.27 6.48
C LEU A 72 2.60 2.36 5.03
N ASN A 73 2.32 1.21 4.40
CA ASN A 73 1.99 1.06 2.97
C ASN A 73 0.82 1.95 2.48
N PRO A 74 -0.35 2.01 3.16
CA PRO A 74 -1.51 2.76 2.68
C PRO A 74 -1.26 4.27 2.56
N HIS A 75 -0.28 4.81 3.29
CA HIS A 75 0.00 6.24 3.30
C HIS A 75 0.46 6.81 1.97
N TYR A 76 0.92 6.01 1.00
CA TYR A 76 1.19 6.52 -0.34
C TYR A 76 -0.09 7.00 -1.05
N THR A 77 -1.17 6.23 -1.00
CA THR A 77 -2.42 6.57 -1.69
C THR A 77 -3.31 7.42 -0.77
N ALA A 78 -3.48 7.02 0.48
CA ALA A 78 -4.38 7.70 1.41
C ALA A 78 -3.99 9.16 1.66
N SER A 79 -2.70 9.48 1.82
CA SER A 79 -2.26 10.88 2.05
C SER A 79 -2.51 11.83 0.89
N ARG A 80 -2.81 11.30 -0.30
CA ARG A 80 -3.07 12.10 -1.51
C ARG A 80 -4.54 12.20 -1.87
N TYR A 81 -5.35 11.21 -1.49
CA TYR A 81 -6.73 11.09 -1.98
C TYR A 81 -7.77 10.87 -0.88
N SER A 82 -7.39 10.54 0.35
CA SER A 82 -8.32 10.51 1.47
C SER A 82 -8.27 11.84 2.23
N LEU A 83 -9.30 12.67 2.03
CA LEU A 83 -9.49 13.92 2.77
C LEU A 83 -10.21 13.73 4.11
N SER A 84 -10.96 12.65 4.29
CA SER A 84 -11.61 12.31 5.58
C SER A 84 -10.61 11.99 6.67
N MET A 85 -9.42 11.54 6.27
CA MET A 85 -8.41 11.12 7.20
C MET A 85 -7.70 12.32 7.85
N GLU A 86 -8.02 12.56 9.12
CA GLU A 86 -7.29 13.52 9.94
C GLU A 86 -5.91 12.94 10.31
N TYR A 87 -4.86 13.39 9.63
CA TYR A 87 -3.49 13.03 9.98
C TYR A 87 -3.08 13.70 11.29
N ARG A 88 -2.92 12.89 12.34
CA ARG A 88 -2.50 13.34 13.67
C ARG A 88 -1.00 13.25 13.86
N LYS A 89 -0.50 14.00 14.85
CA LYS A 89 0.89 13.90 15.31
C LYS A 89 1.30 12.46 15.64
N SER A 90 0.39 11.67 16.23
CA SER A 90 0.62 10.25 16.53
C SER A 90 0.92 9.43 15.28
N ASN A 91 0.17 9.66 14.19
CA ASN A 91 0.30 8.92 12.93
C ASN A 91 1.65 9.24 12.30
N ALA A 92 1.99 10.53 12.23
CA ALA A 92 3.26 10.98 11.65
C ALA A 92 4.48 10.51 12.45
N LYS A 93 4.42 10.58 13.78
CA LYS A 93 5.49 10.04 14.64
C LYS A 93 5.69 8.54 14.39
N ARG A 94 4.59 7.78 14.39
CA ARG A 94 4.62 6.33 14.15
C ARG A 94 5.18 6.01 12.76
N CYS A 95 4.78 6.73 11.71
CA CYS A 95 5.29 6.52 10.35
C CYS A 95 6.80 6.74 10.24
N ILE A 96 7.33 7.79 10.87
CA ILE A 96 8.77 8.07 10.89
C ILE A 96 9.51 6.94 11.62
N GLU A 97 9.05 6.56 12.82
CA GLU A 97 9.63 5.45 13.59
C GLU A 97 9.61 4.12 12.79
N TYR A 98 8.50 3.86 12.08
CA TYR A 98 8.32 2.67 11.27
C TYR A 98 9.25 2.65 10.06
N ALA A 99 9.38 3.79 9.38
CA ALA A 99 10.31 3.95 8.26
C ALA A 99 11.77 3.71 8.69
N GLU A 100 12.18 4.31 9.81
CA GLU A 100 13.52 4.11 10.40
C GLU A 100 13.76 2.64 10.73
N ARG A 101 12.78 1.97 11.33
CA ARG A 101 12.87 0.56 11.73
C ARG A 101 12.98 -0.39 10.54
N ILE A 102 12.23 -0.15 9.45
CA ILE A 102 12.37 -0.92 8.20
C ILE A 102 13.76 -0.71 7.60
N ILE A 103 14.20 0.54 7.48
CA ILE A 103 15.52 0.86 6.91
C ILE A 103 16.65 0.23 7.74
N ALA A 104 16.58 0.31 9.07
CA ALA A 104 17.54 -0.30 9.97
C ALA A 104 17.62 -1.82 9.78
N TRP A 105 16.47 -2.50 9.78
CA TRP A 105 16.42 -3.95 9.56
C TRP A 105 17.04 -4.35 8.21
N VAL A 106 16.72 -3.62 7.13
CA VAL A 106 17.29 -3.89 5.80
C VAL A 106 18.80 -3.64 5.79
N ARG A 107 19.30 -2.61 6.49
CA ARG A 107 20.74 -2.34 6.61
C ARG A 107 21.50 -3.47 7.28
N GLU A 108 20.89 -4.11 8.28
CA GLU A 108 21.47 -5.22 9.04
C GLU A 108 21.39 -6.54 8.27
N ASN A 109 20.35 -6.71 7.44
CA ASN A 109 20.04 -7.97 6.75
C ASN A 109 20.29 -7.93 5.24
N ARG A 110 21.08 -6.96 4.75
CA ARG A 110 21.42 -6.77 3.31
C ARG A 110 22.35 -7.84 2.73
N GLN A 111 22.06 -9.12 2.94
CA GLN A 111 22.77 -10.17 2.22
C GLN A 111 22.31 -10.18 0.76
N ALA A 112 23.17 -10.66 -0.14
CA ALA A 112 22.86 -10.76 -1.57
C ALA A 112 21.71 -11.78 -1.76
N ALA A 113 20.48 -11.32 -1.63
CA ALA A 113 19.32 -12.14 -1.90
C ALA A 113 19.38 -12.59 -3.35
N MET A 114 19.31 -13.91 -3.56
CA MET A 114 19.09 -14.47 -4.88
C MET A 114 17.72 -14.00 -5.35
N ILE A 115 17.72 -13.05 -6.29
CA ILE A 115 16.47 -12.59 -6.89
C ILE A 115 15.95 -13.70 -7.79
N ARG A 116 14.84 -14.30 -7.36
CA ARG A 116 14.12 -15.30 -8.14
C ARG A 116 13.61 -14.68 -9.43
N ARG A 117 13.63 -15.47 -10.50
CA ARG A 117 13.19 -15.07 -11.84
C ARG A 117 11.69 -14.77 -11.82
N ARG A 118 11.39 -13.48 -11.85
CA ARG A 118 10.08 -12.82 -11.84
C ARG A 118 9.03 -13.27 -12.87
N ARG A 119 9.42 -14.06 -13.87
CA ARG A 119 8.52 -14.47 -14.97
C ARG A 119 7.42 -15.42 -14.50
N GLU A 120 7.70 -16.28 -13.52
CA GLU A 120 6.71 -17.19 -12.96
C GLU A 120 5.75 -16.49 -12.00
N GLU A 121 6.25 -15.53 -11.20
CA GLU A 121 5.45 -14.77 -10.22
C GLU A 121 4.38 -13.88 -10.89
N VAL A 122 4.71 -13.18 -11.97
CA VAL A 122 3.74 -12.30 -12.65
C VAL A 122 2.56 -13.11 -13.23
N SER A 123 2.80 -14.35 -13.65
CA SER A 123 1.74 -15.21 -14.20
C SER A 123 0.67 -15.59 -13.17
N SER A 124 1.01 -15.61 -11.87
CA SER A 124 0.09 -15.96 -10.79
C SER A 124 -0.65 -14.75 -10.20
N TYR A 125 -0.27 -13.52 -10.57
CA TYR A 125 -0.83 -12.28 -10.01
C TYR A 125 -2.35 -12.24 -10.07
N LYS A 126 -2.94 -12.64 -11.20
CA LYS A 126 -4.40 -12.66 -11.33
C LYS A 126 -5.06 -13.64 -10.35
N LYS A 127 -4.50 -14.84 -10.22
CA LYS A 127 -5.01 -15.87 -9.29
C LYS A 127 -4.93 -15.37 -7.85
N LEU A 128 -3.76 -14.86 -7.44
CA LEU A 128 -3.53 -14.37 -6.09
C LEU A 128 -4.37 -13.12 -5.77
N PHE A 129 -4.60 -12.25 -6.76
CA PHE A 129 -5.54 -11.14 -6.63
C PHE A 129 -6.96 -11.63 -6.37
N ASP A 130 -7.44 -12.63 -7.13
CA ASP A 130 -8.76 -13.20 -6.93
C ASP A 130 -8.89 -13.85 -5.53
N GLU A 131 -7.85 -14.55 -5.06
CA GLU A 131 -7.79 -15.07 -3.69
C GLU A 131 -7.89 -13.95 -2.64
N PHE A 132 -7.22 -12.82 -2.86
CA PHE A 132 -7.31 -11.65 -1.98
C PHE A 132 -8.72 -11.05 -1.96
N ILE A 133 -9.36 -10.89 -3.12
CA ILE A 133 -10.73 -10.38 -3.20
C ILE A 133 -11.71 -11.31 -2.48
N GLU A 134 -11.59 -12.64 -2.64
CA GLU A 134 -12.45 -13.58 -1.94
C GLU A 134 -12.23 -13.56 -0.42
N ALA A 135 -10.98 -13.36 0.04
CA ALA A 135 -10.71 -13.14 1.46
C ALA A 135 -11.38 -11.86 1.98
N LEU A 136 -11.26 -10.74 1.26
CA LEU A 136 -11.91 -9.48 1.63
C LEU A 136 -13.43 -9.62 1.71
N LYS A 137 -14.06 -10.25 0.71
CA LYS A 137 -15.52 -10.48 0.69
C LYS A 137 -16.00 -11.30 1.89
N ARG A 138 -15.23 -12.31 2.30
CA ARG A 138 -15.58 -13.17 3.42
C ARG A 138 -15.46 -12.45 4.76
N GLU A 139 -14.37 -11.72 4.98
CA GLU A 139 -14.11 -11.02 6.25
C GLU A 139 -14.91 -9.70 6.37
N TYR A 140 -15.20 -9.05 5.24
CA TYR A 140 -15.89 -7.76 5.15
C TYR A 140 -17.04 -7.79 4.13
N PRO A 141 -18.14 -8.53 4.41
CA PRO A 141 -19.25 -8.65 3.46
C PRO A 141 -20.03 -7.35 3.23
N HIS A 142 -19.96 -6.41 4.17
CA HIS A 142 -20.63 -5.11 4.07
C HIS A 142 -19.65 -4.02 3.60
N CYS A 143 -19.05 -4.23 2.43
CA CYS A 143 -18.19 -3.25 1.76
C CYS A 143 -18.40 -3.28 0.25
N THR A 144 -17.99 -2.21 -0.44
CA THR A 144 -17.88 -2.20 -1.90
C THR A 144 -16.41 -2.17 -2.28
N ILE A 145 -15.96 -3.16 -3.05
CA ILE A 145 -14.57 -3.28 -3.52
C ILE A 145 -14.51 -2.81 -4.96
N ILE A 146 -13.60 -1.87 -5.23
CA ILE A 146 -13.47 -1.18 -6.50
C ILE A 146 -12.01 -1.31 -6.97
N LEU A 147 -11.83 -1.77 -8.21
CA LEU A 147 -10.55 -1.67 -8.91
C LEU A 147 -10.47 -0.33 -9.60
N PHE A 148 -9.41 0.44 -9.37
CA PHE A 148 -9.17 1.68 -10.09
C PHE A 148 -7.81 1.64 -10.80
N GLY A 149 -7.41 2.76 -11.41
CA GLY A 149 -6.10 2.89 -12.04
C GLY A 149 -5.93 2.04 -13.31
N SER A 150 -4.68 1.71 -13.62
CA SER A 150 -4.31 1.18 -14.95
C SER A 150 -4.97 -0.16 -15.30
N ARG A 151 -5.25 -1.00 -14.30
CA ARG A 151 -5.90 -2.29 -14.48
C ARG A 151 -7.38 -2.16 -14.76
N ALA A 152 -8.07 -1.20 -14.14
CA ALA A 152 -9.48 -0.90 -14.42
C ALA A 152 -9.70 -0.49 -15.88
N VAL A 153 -8.85 0.42 -16.39
CA VAL A 153 -8.94 0.94 -17.77
C VAL A 153 -8.20 0.11 -18.83
N LYS A 154 -7.71 -1.08 -18.47
CA LYS A 154 -6.97 -2.00 -19.35
C LYS A 154 -5.72 -1.40 -20.03
N ARG A 155 -5.05 -0.44 -19.38
CA ARG A 155 -3.78 0.16 -19.83
C ARG A 155 -2.57 -0.31 -19.00
N HIS A 156 -2.71 -1.44 -18.31
CA HIS A 156 -1.70 -1.99 -17.43
C HIS A 156 -0.66 -2.79 -18.21
N ARG A 157 0.52 -2.98 -17.60
CA ARG A 157 1.48 -4.02 -17.97
C ARG A 157 1.23 -5.23 -17.06
N ASP A 158 1.71 -6.41 -17.45
CA ASP A 158 1.52 -7.62 -16.64
C ASP A 158 2.01 -7.43 -15.19
N SER A 159 3.10 -6.68 -15.02
CA SER A 159 3.71 -6.36 -13.74
C SER A 159 3.13 -5.14 -13.01
N SER A 160 2.06 -4.51 -13.51
CA SER A 160 1.45 -3.34 -12.84
C SER A 160 0.82 -3.73 -11.51
N ASP A 161 0.81 -2.80 -10.56
CA ASP A 161 0.12 -2.97 -9.28
C ASP A 161 -1.40 -3.10 -9.47
N PHE A 162 -2.09 -3.71 -8.49
CA PHE A 162 -3.54 -3.63 -8.39
C PHE A 162 -3.91 -2.48 -7.44
N ASP A 163 -4.51 -1.45 -8.00
CA ASP A 163 -5.03 -0.32 -7.23
C ASP A 163 -6.48 -0.63 -6.77
N VAL A 164 -6.69 -0.84 -5.47
CA VAL A 164 -7.95 -1.29 -4.88
C VAL A 164 -8.48 -0.28 -3.88
N ALA A 165 -9.71 0.18 -4.08
CA ALA A 165 -10.45 0.95 -3.08
C ALA A 165 -11.48 0.04 -2.42
N VAL A 166 -11.57 0.11 -1.09
CA VAL A 166 -12.61 -0.56 -0.30
C VAL A 166 -13.45 0.51 0.38
N VAL A 167 -14.71 0.63 -0.04
CA VAL A 167 -15.67 1.57 0.54
C VAL A 167 -16.41 0.90 1.67
N MET A 168 -16.47 1.56 2.82
CA MET A 168 -17.15 1.06 4.02
C MET A 168 -17.96 2.17 4.69
N GLU A 169 -18.98 1.76 5.46
CA GLU A 169 -19.78 2.64 6.32
C GLU A 169 -19.36 2.52 7.79
N GLY A 170 -19.68 3.55 8.57
CA GLY A 170 -19.45 3.58 10.02
C GLY A 170 -18.19 4.34 10.43
N SER A 171 -17.86 4.26 11.72
CA SER A 171 -16.72 4.98 12.31
C SER A 171 -15.51 4.07 12.43
N PHE A 172 -14.47 4.33 11.65
CA PHE A 172 -13.20 3.61 11.70
C PHE A 172 -12.05 4.51 11.27
N ASP A 173 -10.83 4.12 11.66
CA ASP A 173 -9.61 4.71 11.12
C ASP A 173 -9.28 4.00 9.80
N GLU A 174 -9.26 4.74 8.70
CA GLU A 174 -9.05 4.22 7.34
C GLU A 174 -7.69 3.53 7.17
N ILE A 175 -6.63 4.00 7.85
CA ILE A 175 -5.29 3.40 7.77
C ILE A 175 -5.23 2.12 8.56
N GLU A 176 -5.74 2.13 9.79
CA GLU A 176 -5.79 0.91 10.61
C GLU A 176 -6.66 -0.15 9.92
N MET A 177 -7.74 0.25 9.25
CA MET A 177 -8.56 -0.66 8.45
C MET A 177 -7.80 -1.18 7.22
N ALA A 178 -7.12 -0.30 6.47
CA ALA A 178 -6.31 -0.69 5.32
C ALA A 178 -5.19 -1.67 5.72
N ALA A 179 -4.49 -1.41 6.82
CA ALA A 179 -3.45 -2.27 7.35
C ALA A 179 -4.00 -3.65 7.74
N LYS A 180 -5.18 -3.72 8.38
CA LYS A 180 -5.86 -4.98 8.68
C LYS A 180 -6.23 -5.75 7.42
N MET A 181 -6.79 -5.09 6.41
CA MET A 181 -7.14 -5.72 5.14
C MET A 181 -5.91 -6.25 4.41
N LEU A 182 -4.80 -5.50 4.40
CA LEU A 182 -3.54 -5.92 3.78
C LEU A 182 -2.93 -7.17 4.42
N ARG A 183 -3.28 -7.54 5.66
CA ARG A 183 -2.86 -8.81 6.26
C ARG A 183 -3.48 -10.05 5.59
N LEU A 184 -4.63 -9.89 4.93
CA LEU A 184 -5.31 -10.98 4.20
C LEU A 184 -4.67 -11.27 2.84
N ARG A 185 -3.76 -10.40 2.39
CA ARG A 185 -3.10 -10.50 1.09
C ARG A 185 -2.17 -11.72 1.01
N PRO A 186 -2.30 -12.56 -0.02
CA PRO A 186 -1.30 -13.58 -0.35
C PRO A 186 0.07 -12.94 -0.64
N ARG A 187 1.17 -13.62 -0.28
CA ARG A 187 2.52 -13.12 -0.57
C ARG A 187 2.78 -13.01 -2.07
N GLY A 188 3.57 -12.02 -2.48
CA GLY A 188 4.04 -11.88 -3.85
C GLY A 188 3.13 -11.12 -4.82
N ILE A 189 1.96 -10.61 -4.41
CA ILE A 189 1.16 -9.71 -5.26
C ILE A 189 1.34 -8.23 -4.93
N PRO A 190 1.51 -7.38 -5.96
CA PRO A 190 1.55 -5.94 -5.76
C PRO A 190 0.15 -5.36 -5.59
N ILE A 191 -0.15 -4.81 -4.43
CA ILE A 191 -1.45 -4.16 -4.15
C ILE A 191 -1.24 -2.79 -3.50
N ASP A 192 -1.84 -1.77 -4.12
CA ASP A 192 -2.06 -0.45 -3.52
C ASP A 192 -3.51 -0.39 -3.02
N LEU A 193 -3.74 -0.58 -1.72
CA LEU A 193 -5.06 -0.58 -1.10
C LEU A 193 -5.33 0.74 -0.37
N VAL A 194 -6.52 1.31 -0.60
CA VAL A 194 -7.06 2.44 0.15
C VAL A 194 -8.45 2.09 0.67
N VAL A 195 -8.72 2.45 1.92
CA VAL A 195 -10.07 2.34 2.50
C VAL A 195 -10.69 3.72 2.51
N ILE A 196 -11.95 3.81 2.10
CA ILE A 196 -12.68 5.06 1.95
C ILE A 196 -13.97 4.96 2.76
N ASN A 197 -14.21 5.93 3.63
CA ASN A 197 -15.52 6.07 4.24
C ASN A 197 -16.57 6.49 3.19
N ARG A 198 -17.74 5.86 3.18
CA ARG A 198 -18.85 6.21 2.27
C ARG A 198 -19.17 7.70 2.28
N ASP A 199 -19.09 8.35 3.44
CA ASP A 199 -19.38 9.79 3.59
C ASP A 199 -18.40 10.68 2.80
N SER A 200 -17.28 10.13 2.33
CA SER A 200 -16.22 10.85 1.62
C SER A 200 -16.27 10.67 0.10
N LEU A 201 -17.20 9.84 -0.40
CA LEU A 201 -17.35 9.57 -1.84
C LEU A 201 -17.65 10.84 -2.66
N ASP A 202 -18.26 11.84 -2.03
CA ASP A 202 -18.60 13.09 -2.70
C ASP A 202 -17.44 14.07 -2.87
N SER A 203 -16.31 13.83 -2.22
CA SER A 203 -15.12 14.67 -2.37
C SER A 203 -14.53 14.60 -3.78
N GLU A 204 -13.96 15.71 -4.24
CA GLU A 204 -13.39 15.83 -5.59
C GLU A 204 -12.21 14.85 -5.77
N GLU A 205 -11.40 14.68 -4.73
CA GLU A 205 -10.23 13.81 -4.69
C GLU A 205 -10.63 12.34 -4.85
N VAL A 206 -11.68 11.90 -4.16
CA VAL A 206 -12.20 10.53 -4.29
C VAL A 206 -12.85 10.32 -5.66
N LYS A 207 -13.58 11.31 -6.19
CA LYS A 207 -14.13 11.27 -7.55
C LYS A 207 -13.03 11.16 -8.61
N ILE A 208 -11.92 11.89 -8.45
CA ILE A 208 -10.75 11.79 -9.31
C ILE A 208 -10.10 10.41 -9.19
N LEU A 209 -9.93 9.89 -7.98
CA LEU A 209 -9.34 8.58 -7.72
C LEU A 209 -10.13 7.44 -8.37
N LEU A 210 -11.45 7.48 -8.24
CA LEU A 210 -12.37 6.43 -8.69
C LEU A 210 -12.90 6.64 -10.10
N ARG A 211 -12.38 7.64 -10.81
CA ARG A 211 -12.70 7.88 -12.21
C ARG A 211 -12.33 6.68 -13.08
N ASP A 212 -13.25 6.27 -13.95
CA ASP A 212 -13.10 5.11 -14.85
C ASP A 212 -12.77 3.80 -14.09
N SER A 213 -13.22 3.71 -12.85
CA SER A 213 -13.03 2.53 -12.00
C SER A 213 -14.01 1.40 -12.35
N LYS A 214 -13.78 0.24 -11.74
CA LYS A 214 -14.62 -0.95 -11.93
C LYS A 214 -14.95 -1.55 -10.58
N VAL A 215 -16.24 -1.58 -10.25
CA VAL A 215 -16.75 -2.30 -9.07
C VAL A 215 -16.53 -3.81 -9.26
N ILE A 216 -15.82 -4.43 -8.32
CA ILE A 216 -15.56 -5.88 -8.28
C ILE A 216 -16.59 -6.59 -7.39
N TYR A 217 -16.96 -5.96 -6.28
CA TYR A 217 -17.92 -6.48 -5.31
C TYR A 217 -18.73 -5.31 -4.77
N ASP A 218 -20.05 -5.48 -4.66
CA ASP A 218 -20.97 -4.43 -4.23
C ASP A 218 -21.80 -4.89 -3.03
N GLY A 219 -21.16 -5.04 -1.87
CA GLY A 219 -21.83 -5.42 -0.63
C GLY A 219 -22.66 -4.30 -0.01
N LEU A 220 -22.45 -3.04 -0.40
CA LEU A 220 -23.23 -1.88 0.05
C LEU A 220 -24.37 -1.50 -0.93
N GLY A 221 -24.36 -2.00 -2.16
CA GLY A 221 -25.39 -1.68 -3.17
C GLY A 221 -25.24 -0.28 -3.77
N ILE A 222 -24.02 0.25 -3.83
CA ILE A 222 -23.70 1.62 -4.25
C ILE A 222 -23.01 1.68 -5.62
N SER A 223 -23.01 0.57 -6.38
CA SER A 223 -22.36 0.50 -7.70
C SER A 223 -22.78 1.58 -8.71
N LYS A 224 -23.96 2.19 -8.53
CA LYS A 224 -24.46 3.28 -9.40
C LYS A 224 -23.80 4.64 -9.13
N GLU A 225 -23.02 4.76 -8.05
CA GLU A 225 -22.33 5.99 -7.67
C GLU A 225 -20.96 6.13 -8.36
N PHE A 226 -20.53 5.14 -9.16
CA PHE A 226 -19.18 5.03 -9.78
C PHE A 226 -19.22 4.85 -11.29
#